data_AF-A0A1I5XZT8-F1
#
_entry.id   AF-A0A1I5XZT8-F1
#
_cell.length_a   1.000
_cell.length_b   1.000
_cell.length_c   1.000
_cell.angle_alpha   90.00
_cell.angle_beta   90.00
_cell.angle_gamma   90.00
#
_symmetry.space_group_name_H-M   'P 1'
#
loop_
_entity.id
_entity.type
_entity.pdbx_description
1 polymer ?
#
loop_
_entity_poly.entity_id
_entity_poly.type
_entity_poly.pdbx_seq_one_letter_code
_entity_poly.pdbx_strand_id
1 'polypeptide(L)'
;MKIPKMCLMCGISAILCLKRQGKDLESLYSLSPEIRDFWEKIRRKFIIKPSVKVYISDSHVLSYNIARDIGCTSVYLFDAHADLGYGGLASLNFELNCANWLGKLLKDEIVKKASIIYSPYTAEKPQDFKGINAAYNVEYITWESIPEGIEVAAIHICRSGAWTPPWYDAKFLKFVRDSGLSNLEFIDFMLRKWDIRNISLSQQINYMLA
;
A
#
# COMPACT_ATOMS: atom_id res chain seq x y z
N MET A 1 8.12 -3.81 28.29
CA MET A 1 6.70 -4.17 28.08
C MET A 1 6.40 -3.93 26.60
N LYS A 2 6.36 -5.00 25.78
CA LYS A 2 6.12 -4.90 24.33
C LYS A 2 4.64 -4.61 24.10
N ILE A 3 4.30 -3.37 23.75
CA ILE A 3 2.94 -3.02 23.34
C ILE A 3 2.72 -3.71 21.98
N PRO A 4 1.64 -4.51 21.82
CA PRO A 4 1.36 -5.18 20.56
C PRO A 4 1.21 -4.12 19.46
N LYS A 5 1.90 -4.30 18.34
CA LYS A 5 1.73 -3.50 17.13
C LYS A 5 0.30 -3.75 16.64
N MET A 6 -0.62 -2.89 17.07
CA MET A 6 -2.03 -2.95 16.75
C MET A 6 -2.20 -2.58 15.27
N CYS A 7 -2.43 -3.61 14.45
CA CYS A 7 -3.07 -3.46 13.16
C CYS A 7 -4.56 -3.19 13.42
N LEU A 8 -4.91 -1.96 13.78
CA LEU A 8 -6.30 -1.51 13.76
C LEU A 8 -6.51 -0.71 12.49
N MET A 9 -7.62 -0.99 11.80
CA MET A 9 -8.33 0.03 11.02
C MET A 9 -8.55 1.24 11.94
N CYS A 10 -7.62 2.19 11.93
CA CYS A 10 -7.67 3.34 12.83
C CYS A 10 -8.60 4.39 12.24
N GLY A 11 -9.89 4.13 12.34
CA GLY A 11 -10.93 5.14 12.21
C GLY A 11 -10.79 6.20 13.30
N ILE A 12 -11.36 7.38 13.05
CA ILE A 12 -11.34 8.51 14.00
C ILE A 12 -11.94 8.12 15.37
N SER A 13 -12.83 7.12 15.42
CA SER A 13 -13.38 6.51 16.65
C SER A 13 -12.31 6.00 17.61
N ALA A 14 -11.37 5.18 17.13
CA ALA A 14 -10.31 4.60 17.94
C ALA A 14 -9.41 5.69 18.54
N ILE A 15 -9.18 6.75 17.78
CA ILE A 15 -8.36 7.89 18.18
C ILE A 15 -9.02 8.70 19.28
N LEU A 16 -10.32 9.00 19.14
CA LEU A 16 -11.08 9.70 20.18
C LEU A 16 -11.14 8.90 21.48
N CYS A 17 -11.27 7.57 21.39
CA CYS A 17 -11.29 6.70 22.56
C CYS A 17 -9.96 6.69 23.31
N LEU A 18 -8.83 6.58 22.59
CA LEU A 18 -7.49 6.60 23.18
C LEU A 18 -7.12 7.97 23.76
N LYS A 19 -7.56 9.06 23.10
CA LYS A 19 -7.39 10.43 23.62
C LYS A 19 -8.11 10.63 24.96
N ARG A 20 -9.32 10.06 25.14
CA ARG A 20 -10.03 10.06 26.44
C ARG A 20 -9.30 9.30 27.55
N GLN A 21 -8.44 8.34 27.19
CA GLN A 21 -7.58 7.60 28.12
C GLN A 21 -6.24 8.30 28.38
N GLY A 22 -6.04 9.54 27.91
CA GLY A 22 -4.79 10.28 28.03
C GLY A 22 -3.66 9.74 27.16
N LYS A 23 -3.96 8.89 26.16
CA LYS A 23 -2.97 8.35 25.23
C LYS A 23 -2.99 9.15 23.92
N ASP A 24 -1.82 9.56 23.46
CA ASP A 24 -1.66 10.20 22.15
C ASP A 24 -1.37 9.13 21.08
N LEU A 25 -2.30 8.96 20.14
CA LEU A 25 -2.16 7.97 19.09
C LEU A 25 -1.02 8.32 18.13
N GLU A 26 -0.73 9.59 17.90
CA GLU A 26 0.37 10.01 17.01
C GLU A 26 1.72 9.48 17.53
N SER A 27 1.88 9.41 18.85
CA SER A 27 3.08 8.88 19.51
C SER A 27 3.28 7.37 19.33
N LEU A 28 2.23 6.65 18.91
CA LEU A 28 2.26 5.20 18.69
C LEU A 28 2.70 4.83 17.27
N TYR A 29 2.80 5.82 16.37
CA TYR A 29 3.18 5.59 14.98
C TYR A 29 4.56 6.18 14.67
N SER A 30 5.34 5.42 13.94
CA SER A 30 6.61 5.87 13.38
C SER A 30 6.74 5.39 11.95
N LEU A 31 7.37 6.23 11.13
CA LEU A 31 7.71 5.87 9.76
C LEU A 31 8.92 4.93 9.75
N SER A 32 8.93 3.99 8.80
CA SER A 32 10.08 3.11 8.57
C SER A 32 11.34 3.94 8.27
N PRO A 33 12.50 3.60 8.86
CA PRO A 33 13.79 4.20 8.48
C PRO A 33 14.12 4.02 6.99
N GLU A 34 13.54 3.00 6.33
CA GLU A 34 13.74 2.68 4.91
C GLU A 34 13.20 3.75 3.97
N ILE A 35 12.29 4.62 4.42
CA ILE A 35 11.78 5.72 3.59
C ILE A 35 12.92 6.63 3.11
N ARG A 36 14.00 6.74 3.90
CA ARG A 36 15.13 7.62 3.60
C ARG A 36 15.92 7.20 2.38
N ASP A 37 16.07 5.90 2.14
CA ASP A 37 16.89 5.33 1.07
C ASP A 37 16.07 4.55 0.02
N PHE A 38 14.74 4.50 0.17
CA PHE A 38 13.84 3.76 -0.71
C PHE A 38 14.02 4.14 -2.19
N TRP A 39 13.94 5.42 -2.54
CA TRP A 39 14.05 5.84 -3.94
C TRP A 39 15.44 5.61 -4.52
N GLU A 40 16.48 5.68 -3.69
CA GLU A 40 17.84 5.31 -4.11
C GLU A 40 17.94 3.81 -4.43
N LYS A 41 17.37 2.96 -3.56
CA LYS A 41 17.27 1.51 -3.80
C LYS A 41 16.49 1.20 -5.07
N ILE A 42 15.36 1.87 -5.31
CA ILE A 42 14.57 1.70 -6.53
C ILE A 42 15.40 2.04 -7.77
N ARG A 43 16.08 3.20 -7.79
CA ARG A 43 16.90 3.61 -8.95
C ARG A 43 18.09 2.68 -9.24
N ARG A 44 18.60 1.95 -8.25
CA ARG A 44 19.65 0.94 -8.46
C ARG A 44 19.13 -0.31 -9.16
N LYS A 45 17.87 -0.69 -8.95
CA LYS A 45 17.29 -1.94 -9.47
C LYS A 45 16.46 -1.74 -10.74
N PHE A 46 15.78 -0.59 -10.85
CA PHE A 46 14.78 -0.32 -11.88
C PHE A 46 15.19 0.83 -12.80
N ILE A 47 15.02 0.63 -14.10
CA ILE A 47 15.20 1.64 -15.14
C ILE A 47 13.86 2.35 -15.35
N ILE A 48 13.77 3.57 -14.81
CA ILE A 48 12.57 4.41 -14.91
C ILE A 48 12.84 5.51 -15.95
N LYS A 49 12.26 5.36 -17.15
CA LYS A 49 12.36 6.35 -18.22
C LYS A 49 11.48 7.58 -17.87
N PRO A 50 11.84 8.81 -18.29
CA PRO A 50 11.03 10.01 -18.00
C PRO A 50 9.58 9.95 -18.54
N SER A 51 9.33 9.11 -19.56
CA SER A 51 8.01 8.88 -20.14
C SER A 51 7.10 7.97 -19.32
N VAL A 52 7.65 7.23 -18.34
CA VAL A 52 6.89 6.30 -17.49
C VAL A 52 5.84 7.07 -16.72
N LYS A 53 4.57 6.67 -16.86
CA LYS A 53 3.47 7.24 -16.08
C LYS A 53 3.54 6.79 -14.62
N VAL A 54 3.32 7.73 -13.72
CA VAL A 54 3.32 7.52 -12.28
C VAL A 54 1.97 7.90 -11.73
N TYR A 55 1.22 6.90 -11.30
CA TYR A 55 -0.12 7.07 -10.75
C TYR A 55 -0.03 7.22 -9.23
N ILE A 56 -0.78 8.16 -8.68
CA ILE A 56 -0.91 8.38 -7.23
C ILE A 56 -2.38 8.29 -6.87
N SER A 57 -2.73 7.39 -5.95
CA SER A 57 -4.13 7.18 -5.55
C SER A 57 -4.25 6.78 -4.07
N ASP A 58 -5.49 6.69 -3.60
CA ASP A 58 -5.83 6.20 -2.27
C ASP A 58 -6.22 4.71 -2.23
N SER A 59 -6.19 4.01 -3.37
CA SER A 59 -6.69 2.64 -3.51
C SER A 59 -5.79 1.74 -4.36
N HIS A 60 -5.43 0.57 -3.81
CA HIS A 60 -4.66 -0.44 -4.56
C HIS A 60 -5.43 -1.02 -5.76
N VAL A 61 -6.76 -0.92 -5.78
CA VAL A 61 -7.60 -1.39 -6.90
C VAL A 61 -7.14 -0.79 -8.23
N LEU A 62 -6.64 0.45 -8.22
CA LEU A 62 -6.16 1.11 -9.43
C LEU A 62 -5.01 0.34 -10.11
N SER A 63 -4.16 -0.35 -9.33
CA SER A 63 -3.07 -1.19 -9.86
C SER A 63 -3.58 -2.24 -10.85
N TYR A 64 -4.75 -2.82 -10.59
CA TYR A 64 -5.36 -3.82 -11.48
C TYR A 64 -5.64 -3.22 -12.86
N ASN A 65 -6.28 -2.04 -12.89
CA ASN A 65 -6.60 -1.36 -14.14
C ASN A 65 -5.33 -0.91 -14.87
N ILE A 66 -4.35 -0.34 -14.15
CA ILE A 66 -3.07 0.07 -14.74
C ILE A 66 -2.37 -1.09 -15.44
N ALA A 67 -2.25 -2.24 -14.76
CA ALA A 67 -1.57 -3.41 -15.32
C ALA A 67 -2.29 -3.95 -16.57
N ARG A 68 -3.64 -3.99 -16.53
CA ARG A 68 -4.47 -4.40 -17.66
C ARG A 68 -4.31 -3.47 -18.86
N ASP A 69 -4.42 -2.17 -18.63
CA ASP A 69 -4.47 -1.17 -19.71
C ASP A 69 -3.10 -0.98 -20.38
N ILE A 70 -2.01 -1.20 -19.64
CA ILE A 70 -0.63 -1.13 -20.16
C ILE A 70 -0.16 -2.47 -20.75
N GLY A 71 -0.79 -3.59 -20.37
CA GLY A 71 -0.38 -4.92 -20.80
C GLY A 71 0.91 -5.41 -20.12
N CYS A 72 1.11 -5.06 -18.84
CA CYS A 72 2.27 -5.49 -18.07
C CYS A 72 2.24 -7.01 -17.83
N THR A 73 3.36 -7.70 -18.00
CA THR A 73 3.43 -9.16 -17.79
C THR A 73 3.87 -9.57 -16.38
N SER A 74 4.43 -8.63 -15.61
CA SER A 74 4.91 -8.87 -14.25
C SER A 74 4.69 -7.68 -13.34
N VAL A 75 4.45 -7.94 -12.06
CA VAL A 75 4.29 -6.90 -11.02
C VAL A 75 5.36 -7.06 -9.95
N TYR A 76 5.98 -5.95 -9.55
CA TYR A 76 6.80 -5.85 -8.34
C TYR A 76 6.04 -5.05 -7.29
N LEU A 77 5.62 -5.70 -6.21
CA LEU A 77 4.85 -5.11 -5.12
C LEU A 77 5.75 -4.85 -3.92
N PHE A 78 5.89 -3.58 -3.52
CA PHE A 78 6.54 -3.17 -2.28
C PHE A 78 5.48 -2.77 -1.25
N ASP A 79 5.12 -3.68 -0.35
CA ASP A 79 4.02 -3.45 0.60
C ASP A 79 4.22 -4.31 1.87
N ALA A 80 3.53 -3.99 2.94
CA ALA A 80 3.37 -4.89 4.08
C ALA A 80 2.36 -6.03 3.78
N HIS A 81 1.49 -5.87 2.79
CA HIS A 81 0.45 -6.84 2.44
C HIS A 81 0.65 -7.39 1.02
N ALA A 82 0.41 -8.68 0.84
CA ALA A 82 0.52 -9.34 -0.47
C ALA A 82 -0.64 -9.01 -1.41
N ASP A 83 -1.79 -8.61 -0.87
CA ASP A 83 -3.02 -8.31 -1.62
C ASP A 83 -3.45 -9.44 -2.59
N LEU A 84 -3.12 -10.69 -2.23
CA LEU A 84 -3.46 -11.88 -3.01
C LEU A 84 -4.88 -12.38 -2.70
N GLY A 85 -5.50 -11.93 -1.61
CA GLY A 85 -6.83 -12.36 -1.18
C GLY A 85 -6.79 -13.32 0.02
N TYR A 86 -7.27 -12.83 1.16
CA TYR A 86 -7.18 -13.51 2.47
C TYR A 86 -8.05 -14.77 2.62
N GLY A 87 -9.00 -15.01 1.70
CA GLY A 87 -9.83 -16.22 1.66
C GLY A 87 -9.26 -17.34 0.79
N GLY A 88 -7.99 -17.25 0.39
CA GLY A 88 -7.37 -18.18 -0.55
C GLY A 88 -7.97 -18.07 -1.96
N LEU A 89 -7.95 -19.16 -2.73
CA LEU A 89 -8.42 -19.14 -4.14
C LEU A 89 -9.89 -18.69 -4.29
N ALA A 90 -10.75 -19.04 -3.34
CA ALA A 90 -12.14 -18.61 -3.35
C ALA A 90 -12.27 -17.08 -3.31
N SER A 91 -11.32 -16.39 -2.68
CA SER A 91 -11.37 -14.93 -2.56
C SER A 91 -11.18 -14.19 -3.89
N LEU A 92 -10.63 -14.87 -4.89
CA LEU A 92 -10.42 -14.35 -6.24
C LEU A 92 -11.73 -14.35 -7.07
N ASN A 93 -12.77 -15.01 -6.57
CA ASN A 93 -14.12 -14.98 -7.16
C ASN A 93 -14.95 -13.79 -6.69
N PHE A 94 -14.56 -13.12 -5.60
CA PHE A 94 -15.23 -11.90 -5.15
C PHE A 94 -14.91 -10.71 -6.08
N GLU A 95 -15.67 -9.63 -5.86
CA GLU A 95 -15.42 -8.34 -6.49
C GLU A 95 -13.99 -7.85 -6.21
N LEU A 96 -13.46 -7.11 -7.17
CA LEU A 96 -12.13 -6.52 -7.09
C LEU A 96 -12.08 -5.50 -5.95
N ASN A 97 -11.11 -5.67 -5.04
CA ASN A 97 -10.89 -4.78 -3.91
C ASN A 97 -9.40 -4.72 -3.54
N CYS A 98 -9.04 -3.86 -2.58
CA CYS A 98 -7.64 -3.68 -2.18
C CYS A 98 -6.99 -4.95 -1.64
N ALA A 99 -7.74 -5.90 -1.09
CA ALA A 99 -7.17 -7.10 -0.51
C ALA A 99 -6.91 -8.23 -1.51
N ASN A 100 -7.47 -8.16 -2.74
CA ASN A 100 -7.38 -9.24 -3.74
C ASN A 100 -6.93 -8.80 -5.14
N TRP A 101 -6.59 -7.52 -5.34
CA TRP A 101 -6.31 -7.00 -6.68
C TRP A 101 -5.15 -7.73 -7.38
N LEU A 102 -4.08 -8.06 -6.64
CA LEU A 102 -2.92 -8.74 -7.22
C LEU A 102 -3.24 -10.20 -7.52
N GLY A 103 -3.98 -10.86 -6.62
CA GLY A 103 -4.48 -12.21 -6.85
C GLY A 103 -5.40 -12.29 -8.06
N LYS A 104 -6.28 -11.30 -8.26
CA LYS A 104 -7.16 -11.22 -9.44
C LYS A 104 -6.38 -10.96 -10.72
N LEU A 105 -5.33 -10.13 -10.71
CA LEU A 105 -4.46 -9.96 -11.89
C LEU A 105 -3.87 -11.28 -12.39
N LEU A 106 -3.45 -12.13 -11.45
CA LEU A 106 -2.91 -13.46 -11.76
C LEU A 106 -4.00 -14.40 -12.27
N LYS A 107 -5.16 -14.43 -11.60
CA LYS A 107 -6.29 -15.28 -12.00
C LYS A 107 -6.84 -14.93 -13.37
N ASP A 108 -6.96 -13.64 -13.67
CA ASP A 108 -7.49 -13.14 -14.93
C ASP A 108 -6.43 -13.15 -16.05
N GLU A 109 -5.25 -13.73 -15.79
CA GLU A 109 -4.12 -13.89 -16.70
C GLU A 109 -3.60 -12.58 -17.30
N ILE A 110 -3.90 -11.45 -16.65
CA ILE A 110 -3.40 -10.13 -17.04
C ILE A 110 -1.90 -10.05 -16.81
N VAL A 111 -1.44 -10.61 -15.69
CA VAL A 111 -0.01 -10.71 -15.35
C VAL A 111 0.37 -12.18 -15.17
N LYS A 112 1.59 -12.53 -15.58
CA LYS A 112 2.11 -13.89 -15.49
C LYS A 112 2.89 -14.16 -14.21
N LYS A 113 3.36 -13.10 -13.54
CA LYS A 113 4.24 -13.18 -12.37
C LYS A 113 4.00 -12.02 -11.42
N ALA A 114 4.01 -12.32 -10.13
CA ALA A 114 4.04 -11.33 -9.06
C ALA A 114 5.28 -11.55 -8.18
N SER A 115 6.11 -10.51 -8.01
CA SER A 115 7.22 -10.47 -7.07
C SER A 115 6.84 -9.55 -5.91
N ILE A 116 6.70 -10.10 -4.71
CA ILE A 116 6.31 -9.38 -3.51
C ILE A 116 7.56 -9.14 -2.64
N ILE A 117 7.79 -7.88 -2.30
CA ILE A 117 8.85 -7.42 -1.42
C ILE A 117 8.19 -6.88 -0.17
N TYR A 118 8.20 -7.70 0.88
CA TYR A 118 7.56 -7.31 2.13
C TYR A 118 8.31 -6.20 2.84
N SER A 119 7.56 -5.25 3.38
CA SER A 119 8.07 -4.38 4.43
C SER A 119 8.59 -5.20 5.61
N PRO A 120 9.65 -4.76 6.32
CA PRO A 120 10.12 -5.38 7.56
C PRO A 120 9.05 -5.43 8.67
N TYR A 121 7.94 -4.72 8.49
CA TYR A 121 6.82 -4.65 9.42
C TYR A 121 5.61 -5.49 8.99
N THR A 122 5.72 -6.30 7.94
CA THR A 122 4.66 -7.24 7.58
C THR A 122 4.34 -8.20 8.73
N ALA A 123 3.06 -8.53 8.88
CA ALA A 123 2.60 -9.62 9.73
C ALA A 123 2.31 -10.91 8.93
N GLU A 124 2.29 -10.79 7.60
CA GLU A 124 1.95 -11.88 6.69
C GLU A 124 3.13 -12.78 6.44
N LYS A 125 2.82 -14.04 6.12
CA LYS A 125 3.80 -15.05 5.73
C LYS A 125 3.39 -15.63 4.38
N PRO A 126 4.35 -16.03 3.52
CA PRO A 126 4.04 -16.73 2.28
C PRO A 126 3.10 -17.93 2.46
N GLN A 127 3.21 -18.62 3.61
CA GLN A 127 2.37 -19.78 3.95
C GLN A 127 0.88 -19.44 4.09
N ASP A 128 0.54 -18.20 4.44
CA ASP A 128 -0.85 -17.74 4.56
C ASP A 128 -1.56 -17.79 3.19
N PHE A 129 -0.79 -17.70 2.10
CA PHE A 129 -1.28 -17.72 0.71
C PHE A 129 -0.93 -19.01 -0.04
N LYS A 130 -0.64 -20.11 0.65
CA LYS A 130 -0.15 -21.38 0.04
C LYS A 130 -0.96 -21.86 -1.17
N GLY A 131 -2.29 -21.71 -1.15
CA GLY A 131 -3.17 -22.15 -2.25
C GLY A 131 -3.01 -21.30 -3.50
N ILE A 132 -2.77 -20.00 -3.32
CA ILE A 132 -2.51 -19.05 -4.42
C ILE A 132 -1.10 -19.28 -4.96
N ASN A 133 -0.11 -19.44 -4.07
CA ASN A 133 1.28 -19.72 -4.47
C ASN A 133 1.44 -21.05 -5.23
N ALA A 134 0.55 -22.03 -4.98
CA ALA A 134 0.55 -23.29 -5.71
C ALA A 134 -0.11 -23.18 -7.10
N ALA A 135 -1.04 -22.23 -7.27
CA ALA A 135 -1.80 -22.05 -8.51
C ALA A 135 -1.14 -21.02 -9.46
N TYR A 136 -0.44 -20.03 -8.92
CA TYR A 136 0.10 -18.90 -9.68
C TYR A 136 1.57 -18.65 -9.36
N ASN A 137 2.28 -18.02 -10.30
CA ASN A 137 3.68 -17.67 -10.13
C ASN A 137 3.84 -16.43 -9.23
N VAL A 138 3.92 -16.69 -7.94
CA VAL A 138 4.14 -15.69 -6.89
C VAL A 138 5.47 -15.96 -6.20
N GLU A 139 6.33 -14.96 -6.19
CA GLU A 139 7.61 -14.99 -5.50
C GLU A 139 7.64 -13.95 -4.38
N TYR A 140 8.24 -14.32 -3.26
CA TYR A 140 8.47 -13.42 -2.13
C TYR A 140 9.98 -13.20 -2.04
N ILE A 141 10.45 -12.02 -2.39
CA ILE A 141 11.87 -11.73 -2.59
C ILE A 141 12.34 -10.58 -1.70
N THR A 142 13.63 -10.55 -1.37
CA THR A 142 14.26 -9.43 -0.65
C THR A 142 14.89 -8.45 -1.63
N TRP A 143 15.28 -7.27 -1.14
CA TRP A 143 15.96 -6.23 -1.93
C TRP A 143 17.20 -6.75 -2.68
N GLU A 144 17.95 -7.64 -2.05
CA GLU A 144 19.20 -8.19 -2.59
C GLU A 144 18.93 -9.14 -3.75
N SER A 145 17.78 -9.81 -3.75
CA SER A 145 17.38 -10.76 -4.79
C SER A 145 16.71 -10.11 -5.99
N ILE A 146 16.45 -8.80 -5.96
CA ILE A 146 15.87 -8.08 -7.10
C ILE A 146 16.92 -7.97 -8.22
N PRO A 147 16.63 -8.46 -9.44
CA PRO A 147 17.48 -8.25 -10.60
C PRO A 147 17.73 -6.76 -10.88
N GLU A 148 18.87 -6.46 -11.48
CA GLU A 148 19.19 -5.09 -11.91
C GLU A 148 18.74 -4.86 -13.35
N GLY A 149 18.45 -3.61 -13.68
CA GLY A 149 18.11 -3.21 -15.05
C GLY A 149 16.67 -3.53 -15.47
N ILE A 150 15.74 -3.67 -14.53
CA ILE A 150 14.33 -3.96 -14.84
C ILE A 150 13.69 -2.71 -15.45
N GLU A 151 13.23 -2.79 -16.71
CA GLU A 151 12.49 -1.69 -17.33
C GLU A 151 11.09 -1.54 -16.72
N VAL A 152 10.77 -0.32 -16.28
CA VAL A 152 9.47 -0.02 -15.68
C VAL A 152 8.51 0.50 -16.74
N ALA A 153 7.34 -0.14 -16.85
CA ALA A 153 6.27 0.31 -17.75
C ALA A 153 5.36 1.38 -17.10
N ALA A 154 5.07 1.21 -15.80
CA ALA A 154 4.34 2.17 -14.99
C ALA A 154 4.68 2.03 -13.51
N ILE A 155 4.43 3.09 -12.76
CA ILE A 155 4.57 3.14 -11.31
C ILE A 155 3.22 3.49 -10.72
N HIS A 156 2.80 2.79 -9.69
CA HIS A 156 1.66 3.17 -8.87
C HIS A 156 2.13 3.36 -7.43
N ILE A 157 1.86 4.55 -6.87
CA ILE A 157 2.13 4.90 -5.48
C ILE A 157 0.78 5.09 -4.79
N CYS A 158 0.40 4.11 -3.96
CA CYS A 158 -0.86 4.14 -3.24
C CYS A 158 -0.65 4.65 -1.81
N ARG A 159 -1.52 5.58 -1.38
CA ARG A 159 -1.69 5.95 0.02
C ARG A 159 -2.96 5.27 0.54
N SER A 160 -2.87 3.98 0.87
CA SER A 160 -4.03 3.21 1.30
C SER A 160 -4.75 3.90 2.47
N GLY A 161 -5.94 4.45 2.20
CA GLY A 161 -6.63 5.37 3.11
C GLY A 161 -7.04 4.72 4.43
N ALA A 162 -7.32 3.42 4.41
CA ALA A 162 -7.68 2.61 5.58
C ALA A 162 -6.49 2.36 6.53
N TRP A 163 -5.26 2.41 6.01
CA TRP A 163 -4.04 2.04 6.73
C TRP A 163 -3.10 3.22 6.99
N THR A 164 -3.21 4.30 6.22
CA THR A 164 -2.35 5.48 6.37
C THR A 164 -3.05 6.53 7.21
N PRO A 165 -2.52 6.90 8.39
CA PRO A 165 -3.09 7.99 9.16
C PRO A 165 -3.06 9.35 8.44
N PRO A 166 -4.11 10.19 8.57
CA PRO A 166 -4.17 11.51 7.92
C PRO A 166 -3.01 12.47 8.26
N TRP A 167 -2.43 12.38 9.46
CA TRP A 167 -1.29 13.22 9.85
C TRP A 167 0.01 12.92 9.07
N TYR A 168 0.05 11.83 8.30
CA TYR A 168 1.17 11.53 7.41
C TYR A 168 0.97 11.99 5.96
N ASP A 169 -0.18 12.60 5.61
CA ASP A 169 -0.46 13.06 4.25
C ASP A 169 0.65 13.97 3.69
N ALA A 170 1.10 14.94 4.50
CA ALA A 170 2.19 15.83 4.10
C ALA A 170 3.52 15.09 3.87
N LYS A 171 3.80 14.06 4.69
CA LYS A 171 5.00 13.23 4.55
C LYS A 171 4.90 12.29 3.35
N PHE A 172 3.72 11.76 3.05
CA PHE A 172 3.46 10.98 1.83
C PHE A 172 3.69 11.82 0.58
N LEU A 173 3.13 13.02 0.51
CA LEU A 173 3.37 13.92 -0.62
C LEU A 173 4.85 14.32 -0.73
N LYS A 174 5.54 14.49 0.40
CA LYS A 174 6.99 14.71 0.39
C LYS A 174 7.73 13.51 -0.19
N PHE A 175 7.39 12.30 0.21
CA PHE A 175 7.96 11.07 -0.33
C PHE A 175 7.75 10.96 -1.85
N VAL A 176 6.56 11.28 -2.36
CA VAL A 176 6.30 11.34 -3.80
C VAL A 176 7.18 12.40 -4.49
N ARG A 177 7.33 13.60 -3.91
CA ARG A 177 8.19 14.65 -4.48
C ARG A 177 9.67 14.25 -4.48
N ASP A 178 10.16 13.66 -3.40
CA ASP A 178 11.56 13.23 -3.23
C ASP A 178 11.93 12.10 -4.22
N SER A 179 10.93 11.46 -4.85
CA SER A 179 11.16 10.48 -5.92
C SER A 179 11.84 11.07 -7.15
N GLY A 180 11.69 12.38 -7.40
CA GLY A 180 12.19 13.06 -8.60
C GLY A 180 11.54 12.59 -9.91
N LEU A 181 10.40 11.89 -9.84
CA LEU A 181 9.66 11.42 -11.01
C LEU A 181 8.87 12.55 -11.68
N SER A 182 8.83 12.57 -13.02
CA SER A 182 8.37 13.74 -13.81
C SER A 182 7.00 13.61 -14.48
N ASN A 183 6.30 12.49 -14.37
CA ASN A 183 5.01 12.25 -15.03
C ASN A 183 3.96 11.75 -14.02
N LEU A 184 3.61 12.62 -13.06
CA LEU A 184 2.73 12.31 -11.93
C LEU A 184 1.26 12.58 -12.27
N GLU A 185 0.41 11.59 -12.03
CA GLU A 185 -1.04 11.67 -12.21
C GLU A 185 -1.76 11.28 -10.91
N PHE A 186 -2.55 12.19 -10.35
CA PHE A 186 -3.34 11.94 -9.14
C PHE A 186 -4.75 11.48 -9.53
N ILE A 187 -5.12 10.27 -9.13
CA ILE A 187 -6.42 9.64 -9.45
C ILE A 187 -7.14 9.32 -8.15
N ASP A 188 -8.37 9.82 -7.99
CA ASP A 188 -9.22 9.61 -6.81
C ASP A 188 -8.48 9.84 -5.48
N PHE A 189 -7.60 10.85 -5.47
CA PHE A 189 -6.74 11.18 -4.34
C PHE A 189 -7.28 12.39 -3.59
N MET A 190 -7.58 12.24 -2.30
CA MET A 190 -8.13 13.32 -1.48
C MET A 190 -7.19 13.72 -0.35
N LEU A 191 -6.78 15.00 -0.28
CA LEU A 191 -6.06 15.48 0.89
C LEU A 191 -6.98 15.50 2.11
N ARG A 192 -6.61 14.78 3.17
CA ARG A 192 -7.43 14.66 4.37
C ARG A 192 -7.04 15.76 5.34
N LYS A 193 -8.03 16.52 5.80
CA LYS A 193 -7.81 17.51 6.86
C LYS A 193 -7.74 16.79 8.20
N TRP A 194 -6.54 16.69 8.77
CA TRP A 194 -6.34 16.23 10.14
C TRP A 194 -6.46 17.41 11.12
N ASP A 195 -7.62 17.57 11.75
CA ASP A 195 -7.84 18.56 12.81
C ASP A 195 -8.60 17.96 13.99
N ILE A 196 -7.84 17.33 14.90
CA ILE A 196 -8.36 16.77 16.16
C ILE A 196 -8.54 17.80 17.28
N ARG A 197 -8.20 19.07 17.03
CA ARG A 197 -8.30 20.15 18.02
C ARG A 197 -9.65 20.87 17.91
N ASN A 198 -10.21 20.93 16.71
CA ASN A 198 -11.48 21.62 16.44
C ASN A 198 -12.59 20.64 15.98
N ILE A 199 -12.70 19.46 16.61
CA ILE A 199 -13.80 18.52 16.32
C ILE A 199 -15.04 18.93 17.10
N SER A 200 -16.13 19.24 16.39
CA SER A 200 -17.43 19.53 17.02
C SER A 200 -17.99 18.29 17.74
N LEU A 201 -18.89 18.50 18.71
CA LEU A 201 -19.57 17.39 19.38
C LEU A 201 -20.32 16.48 18.38
N SER A 202 -20.96 17.06 17.36
CA SER A 202 -21.65 16.31 16.31
C SER A 202 -20.71 15.43 15.48
N GLN A 203 -19.52 15.94 15.14
CA GLN A 203 -18.49 15.17 14.45
C GLN A 203 -17.98 14.03 15.34
N GLN A 204 -17.77 14.26 16.64
CA GLN A 204 -17.37 13.20 17.57
C GLN A 204 -18.41 12.08 17.65
N ILE A 205 -19.70 12.42 17.74
CA ILE A 205 -20.79 11.45 17.76
C ILE A 205 -20.83 10.67 16.45
N ASN A 206 -20.80 11.35 15.30
CA ASN A 206 -20.79 10.71 13.99
C ASN A 206 -19.60 9.75 13.81
N TYR A 207 -18.40 10.14 14.24
CA TYR A 207 -17.23 9.28 14.18
C TYR A 207 -17.31 8.07 15.12
N MET A 208 -18.08 8.13 16.20
CA MET A 208 -18.29 6.99 17.11
C MET A 208 -19.43 6.05 16.66
N LEU A 209 -20.34 6.53 15.81
CA LEU A 209 -21.47 5.75 15.29
C LEU A 209 -21.15 5.03 13.97
N ALA A 210 -20.07 5.43 13.29
CA ALA A 210 -19.53 4.79 12.07
C ALA A 210 -18.49 3.73 12.43
#